data_AF-A0A7C2L7N2-F1
#
_entry.id   AF-A0A7C2L7N2-F1
#
_cell.length_a   1.000
_cell.length_b   1.000
_cell.length_c   1.000
_cell.angle_alpha   90.00
_cell.angle_beta   90.00
_cell.angle_gamma   90.00
#
_symmetry.space_group_name_H-M   'P 1'
#
loop_
_entity.id
_entity.type
_entity.pdbx_description
1 polymer ?
#
loop_
_entity_poly.entity_id
_entity_poly.type
_entity_poly.pdbx_seq_one_letter_code
_entity_poly.pdbx_strand_id
1 'polypeptide(L)'
;MGFDRMLSHHPMRPIAGILLKVSRSFSHPARGGSATGFPIVGLMLVLVLLSPGVRPLDVAGVSPAARETGAAVQTPVPCSVVPNTGMQATTLSATISLGPHPTVSQLMAMMTPQQMLAATSMSFSPGGVEAALLQIQTTFFPMQQVIYTGMITILEDALPGARNLRITIQPGRTPPVELICPIAFTVETPEERLQRANQTFRSDVAAALQAVGRQVGISVETEDFAFAFNGNPPLVVNARITGDLTPEQLARGADLLLLFLHLPEGSDLPSGFYIIRVFQEAPTGPWWAQFKDTSGRVIRQTPIEVEVHPIEDEAQKPRYKLTAKGKVIPPTLIIDWHKKDKTVQVDAELELPIGTGEPDATPLPSAGQAILRAANALLSTARDAIAAGAKLTKADAARTIGVGSLAQVFVVWTYINGLERASIEELARGRPSFLTFGAGKFWLYRIWRDENGQWLTTSQSPNGESYTSPAEVSPSGVSTREPILLTDIEPDDISPTVVTPAGVTIKQPDCGCK
;
A
#
# COMPACT_ATOMS: atom_id res chain seq x y z
N MET A 1 75.23 0.33 24.15
CA MET A 1 74.51 0.26 22.87
C MET A 1 73.19 0.98 23.10
N GLY A 2 72.83 2.16 22.61
CA GLY A 2 73.31 3.11 21.61
C GLY A 2 72.05 3.83 21.11
N PHE A 3 71.99 5.16 21.28
CA PHE A 3 71.21 6.24 20.62
C PHE A 3 70.04 5.87 19.66
N ASP A 4 68.95 6.61 19.44
CA ASP A 4 68.64 8.03 19.63
C ASP A 4 67.13 8.31 19.38
N ARG A 5 66.72 9.53 19.69
CA ARG A 5 65.44 10.21 19.41
C ARG A 5 65.02 10.22 17.93
N MET A 6 63.71 10.38 17.65
CA MET A 6 63.19 11.58 16.94
C MET A 6 61.66 11.66 16.89
N LEU A 7 61.16 12.84 17.31
CA LEU A 7 59.84 13.39 17.04
C LEU A 7 59.79 13.89 15.58
N SER A 8 58.65 13.73 14.90
CA SER A 8 58.30 14.59 13.76
C SER A 8 56.83 14.99 13.81
N HIS A 9 56.61 16.26 14.17
CA HIS A 9 55.41 17.01 13.81
C HIS A 9 55.51 17.39 12.34
N HIS A 10 54.44 17.15 11.57
CA HIS A 10 54.21 17.84 10.30
C HIS A 10 52.85 18.56 10.33
N PRO A 11 52.82 19.85 9.90
CA PRO A 11 51.64 20.69 9.94
C PRO A 11 50.73 20.44 8.74
N MET A 12 49.41 20.40 8.96
CA MET A 12 48.44 20.57 7.88
C MET A 12 48.43 22.03 7.42
N ARG A 13 48.69 22.24 6.13
CA ARG A 13 48.39 23.49 5.43
C ARG A 13 46.91 23.51 5.01
N PRO A 14 46.24 24.67 5.05
CA PRO A 14 44.90 24.83 4.48
C PRO A 14 44.99 25.01 2.97
N ILE A 15 44.16 24.29 2.21
CA ILE A 15 43.92 24.59 0.80
C ILE A 15 42.62 25.40 0.74
N ALA A 16 42.77 26.70 0.50
CA ALA A 16 41.71 27.56 0.03
C ALA A 16 41.46 27.25 -1.45
N GLY A 17 40.29 26.70 -1.76
CA GLY A 17 39.79 26.49 -3.12
C GLY A 17 38.55 27.33 -3.35
N ILE A 18 38.74 28.51 -3.90
CA ILE A 18 37.69 29.40 -4.42
C ILE A 18 37.07 28.70 -5.64
N LEU A 19 35.76 28.45 -5.63
CA LEU A 19 35.00 28.07 -6.81
C LEU A 19 33.87 29.08 -7.00
N LEU A 20 34.10 29.97 -7.98
CA LEU A 20 33.18 30.97 -8.51
C LEU A 20 31.92 30.28 -9.05
N LYS A 21 30.77 30.54 -8.42
CA LYS A 21 29.45 30.24 -8.99
C LYS A 21 29.12 31.34 -10.00
N VAL A 22 29.27 31.03 -11.29
CA VAL A 22 28.84 31.89 -12.39
C VAL A 22 27.31 31.82 -12.47
N SER A 23 26.66 32.87 -12.03
CA SER A 23 25.23 33.12 -12.26
C SER A 23 25.02 33.50 -13.73
N ARG A 24 24.30 32.65 -14.47
CA ARG A 24 23.68 33.05 -15.74
C ARG A 24 22.20 33.30 -15.51
N SER A 25 21.92 34.57 -15.24
CA SER A 25 20.64 35.24 -15.44
C SER A 25 20.22 35.16 -16.90
N PHE A 26 19.08 34.53 -17.17
CA PHE A 26 18.26 34.80 -18.36
C PHE A 26 16.97 35.47 -17.92
N SER A 27 17.00 36.80 -17.99
CA SER A 27 15.83 37.65 -18.11
C SER A 27 15.26 37.51 -19.53
N HIS A 28 13.93 37.54 -19.68
CA HIS A 28 13.12 38.17 -20.75
C HIS A 28 11.64 37.69 -20.66
N PRO A 29 10.64 38.43 -21.18
CA PRO A 29 9.92 39.41 -20.39
C PRO A 29 8.39 39.21 -20.36
N ALA A 30 7.76 40.03 -19.52
CA ALA A 30 6.33 40.19 -19.35
C ALA A 30 5.56 40.55 -20.64
N ARG A 31 4.38 39.94 -20.78
CA ARG A 31 3.15 40.40 -21.44
C ARG A 31 2.03 39.59 -20.77
N GLY A 32 1.06 40.14 -20.04
CA GLY A 32 0.26 41.33 -20.33
C GLY A 32 -1.06 40.87 -20.96
N GLY A 33 -2.10 40.67 -20.15
CA GLY A 33 -3.41 40.24 -20.64
C GLY A 33 -4.43 39.96 -19.52
N SER A 34 -5.07 41.02 -19.03
CA SER A 34 -6.32 40.98 -18.27
C SER A 34 -7.49 40.51 -19.15
N ALA A 35 -8.45 39.75 -18.60
CA ALA A 35 -9.90 40.01 -18.73
C ALA A 35 -10.77 38.81 -18.28
N THR A 36 -11.55 39.04 -17.22
CA THR A 36 -13.00 38.76 -17.09
C THR A 36 -13.61 37.43 -17.55
N GLY A 37 -14.41 36.82 -16.65
CA GLY A 37 -15.83 36.63 -16.93
C GLY A 37 -16.40 35.19 -16.96
N PHE A 38 -16.93 34.76 -15.81
CA PHE A 38 -18.18 34.00 -15.56
C PHE A 38 -18.54 32.65 -16.25
N PRO A 39 -19.40 31.81 -15.60
CA PRO A 39 -19.62 30.39 -15.86
C PRO A 39 -20.93 30.08 -16.62
N ILE A 40 -21.03 28.91 -17.25
CA ILE A 40 -22.26 28.31 -17.83
C ILE A 40 -22.09 26.78 -17.73
N VAL A 41 -22.77 26.04 -16.84
CA VAL A 41 -24.15 25.48 -16.92
C VAL A 41 -24.43 24.59 -18.15
N GLY A 42 -24.59 23.29 -17.90
CA GLY A 42 -25.57 22.41 -18.55
C GLY A 42 -25.24 21.86 -19.95
N LEU A 43 -25.28 20.53 -20.13
CA LEU A 43 -26.52 19.81 -20.50
C LEU A 43 -26.20 18.32 -20.74
N MET A 44 -27.06 17.43 -20.23
CA MET A 44 -27.21 16.06 -20.73
C MET A 44 -27.75 16.07 -22.16
N LEU A 45 -27.33 15.10 -22.99
CA LEU A 45 -28.27 14.46 -23.92
C LEU A 45 -27.82 13.04 -24.31
N VAL A 46 -28.74 12.09 -24.07
CA VAL A 46 -28.80 10.73 -24.58
C VAL A 46 -29.34 10.78 -26.02
N LEU A 47 -28.73 10.04 -26.95
CA LEU A 47 -29.43 9.56 -28.15
C LEU A 47 -28.77 8.30 -28.72
N VAL A 48 -29.65 7.38 -29.12
CA VAL A 48 -29.49 5.97 -29.45
C VAL A 48 -30.01 5.77 -30.90
N LEU A 49 -29.32 4.93 -31.69
CA LEU A 49 -29.62 4.36 -33.04
C LEU A 49 -29.39 5.29 -34.26
N LEU A 50 -28.81 4.89 -35.42
CA LEU A 50 -28.94 3.66 -36.23
C LEU A 50 -27.69 3.33 -37.09
N SER A 51 -27.58 2.05 -37.44
CA SER A 51 -26.55 1.27 -38.19
C SER A 51 -26.56 1.46 -39.73
N PRO A 52 -25.65 0.86 -40.54
CA PRO A 52 -25.58 -0.59 -40.89
C PRO A 52 -24.11 -1.10 -41.10
N GLY A 53 -23.73 -2.36 -41.30
CA GLY A 53 -24.35 -3.67 -41.51
C GLY A 53 -23.30 -4.56 -42.20
N VAL A 54 -23.00 -5.76 -41.66
CA VAL A 54 -22.37 -6.87 -42.40
C VAL A 54 -22.91 -8.17 -41.81
N ARG A 55 -23.45 -9.04 -42.67
CA ARG A 55 -23.95 -10.39 -42.39
C ARG A 55 -22.99 -11.45 -42.98
N PRO A 56 -23.14 -12.73 -42.59
CA PRO A 56 -22.03 -13.57 -42.16
C PRO A 56 -21.62 -14.64 -43.19
N LEU A 57 -20.58 -15.41 -42.86
CA LEU A 57 -20.23 -16.67 -43.51
C LEU A 57 -20.41 -17.84 -42.54
N ASP A 58 -21.03 -18.89 -43.08
CA ASP A 58 -21.45 -20.13 -42.45
C ASP A 58 -20.33 -20.93 -41.78
N VAL A 59 -20.62 -21.47 -40.58
CA VAL A 59 -20.08 -22.76 -40.15
C VAL A 59 -21.21 -23.56 -39.53
N ALA A 60 -21.64 -24.60 -40.25
CA ALA A 60 -22.58 -25.59 -39.80
C ALA A 60 -21.91 -26.51 -38.76
N GLY A 61 -22.50 -26.58 -37.56
CA GLY A 61 -22.12 -27.51 -36.50
C GLY A 61 -23.37 -27.88 -35.71
N VAL A 62 -23.94 -29.03 -36.03
CA VAL A 62 -25.19 -29.58 -35.51
C VAL A 62 -25.08 -29.80 -33.98
N SER A 63 -25.89 -29.06 -33.22
CA SER A 63 -26.27 -29.42 -31.84
C SER A 63 -27.64 -30.10 -31.86
N PRO A 64 -27.83 -31.23 -31.16
CA PRO A 64 -29.15 -31.78 -30.94
C PRO A 64 -29.88 -30.94 -29.90
N ALA A 65 -31.08 -30.48 -30.26
CA ALA A 65 -32.00 -29.76 -29.41
C ALA A 65 -32.34 -30.59 -28.15
N ALA A 66 -31.86 -30.14 -26.99
CA ALA A 66 -32.41 -30.52 -25.72
C ALA A 66 -33.75 -29.78 -25.53
N ARG A 67 -34.82 -30.55 -25.34
CA ARG A 67 -36.16 -30.07 -24.98
C ARG A 67 -36.08 -29.19 -23.72
N GLU A 68 -36.49 -27.92 -23.84
CA GLU A 68 -36.89 -27.10 -22.69
C GLU A 68 -38.22 -27.63 -22.13
N THR A 69 -38.13 -28.49 -21.12
CA THR A 69 -39.26 -28.86 -20.26
C THR A 69 -39.30 -27.97 -19.04
N GLY A 70 -40.30 -27.08 -18.96
CA GLY A 70 -40.75 -26.39 -17.75
C GLY A 70 -39.89 -25.21 -17.30
N ALA A 71 -40.32 -23.99 -17.59
CA ALA A 71 -39.73 -22.78 -17.01
C ALA A 71 -39.88 -22.82 -15.47
N ALA A 72 -38.77 -23.06 -14.77
CA ALA A 72 -38.72 -22.94 -13.31
C ALA A 72 -39.01 -21.48 -12.92
N VAL A 73 -39.87 -21.27 -11.93
CA VAL A 73 -40.17 -19.92 -11.41
C VAL A 73 -38.92 -19.39 -10.71
N GLN A 74 -38.16 -18.54 -11.39
CA GLN A 74 -37.03 -17.83 -10.80
C GLN A 74 -37.55 -16.75 -9.85
N THR A 75 -37.33 -16.94 -8.56
CA THR A 75 -37.73 -15.96 -7.55
C THR A 75 -36.47 -15.37 -6.93
N PRO A 76 -36.21 -14.05 -7.04
CA PRO A 76 -35.15 -13.43 -6.28
C PRO A 76 -35.48 -13.56 -4.78
N VAL A 77 -34.51 -14.02 -3.99
CA VAL A 77 -34.69 -14.21 -2.55
C VAL A 77 -33.71 -13.34 -1.77
N PRO A 78 -34.10 -12.82 -0.60
CA PRO A 78 -33.15 -12.27 0.35
C PRO A 78 -32.14 -13.36 0.71
N CYS A 79 -30.87 -13.05 0.49
CA CYS A 79 -29.79 -13.98 0.69
C CYS A 79 -28.48 -13.24 0.98
N SER A 80 -27.53 -13.93 1.58
CA SER A 80 -26.17 -13.43 1.76
C SER A 80 -25.19 -14.59 1.73
N VAL A 81 -23.96 -14.31 1.28
CA VAL A 81 -22.82 -15.22 1.35
C VAL A 81 -21.76 -14.53 2.18
N VAL A 82 -21.17 -15.22 3.16
CA VAL A 82 -20.12 -14.68 4.02
C VAL A 82 -18.96 -15.68 4.08
N PRO A 83 -17.75 -15.31 3.62
CA PRO A 83 -17.40 -14.06 2.96
C PRO A 83 -18.08 -13.93 1.59
N ASN A 84 -18.44 -12.71 1.18
CA ASN A 84 -19.02 -12.42 -0.14
C ASN A 84 -17.95 -12.13 -1.20
N THR A 85 -16.69 -12.39 -0.90
CA THR A 85 -15.56 -12.03 -1.77
C THR A 85 -14.39 -12.99 -1.62
N GLY A 86 -13.61 -13.18 -2.69
CA GLY A 86 -12.34 -13.92 -2.63
C GLY A 86 -11.51 -13.80 -3.91
N MET A 87 -10.29 -14.36 -3.91
CA MET A 87 -9.41 -14.36 -5.08
C MET A 87 -9.44 -15.67 -5.85
N GLN A 88 -9.05 -15.62 -7.12
CA GLN A 88 -8.70 -16.80 -7.91
C GLN A 88 -7.77 -17.76 -7.14
N ALA A 89 -7.94 -19.06 -7.39
CA ALA A 89 -7.15 -20.13 -6.78
C ALA A 89 -7.26 -20.20 -5.25
N THR A 90 -8.39 -19.78 -4.66
CA THR A 90 -8.59 -19.86 -3.20
C THR A 90 -9.81 -20.67 -2.83
N THR A 91 -9.72 -21.36 -1.69
CA THR A 91 -10.85 -22.06 -1.07
C THR A 91 -11.14 -21.42 0.29
N LEU A 92 -12.39 -21.06 0.53
CA LEU A 92 -12.85 -20.30 1.69
C LEU A 92 -13.99 -21.02 2.38
N SER A 93 -13.99 -21.04 3.72
CA SER A 93 -15.19 -21.43 4.46
C SER A 93 -16.25 -20.35 4.28
N ALA A 94 -17.47 -20.74 3.95
CA ALA A 94 -18.55 -19.84 3.62
C ALA A 94 -19.86 -20.21 4.33
N THR A 95 -20.60 -19.17 4.72
CA THR A 95 -21.96 -19.25 5.23
C THR A 95 -22.91 -18.60 4.25
N ILE A 96 -23.94 -19.32 3.82
CA ILE A 96 -24.94 -18.87 2.86
C ILE A 96 -26.29 -18.83 3.56
N SER A 97 -26.84 -17.63 3.75
CA SER A 97 -28.14 -17.45 4.41
C SER A 97 -29.22 -17.22 3.36
N LEU A 98 -30.37 -17.88 3.50
CA LEU A 98 -31.55 -17.73 2.64
C LEU A 98 -32.77 -17.39 3.48
N GLY A 99 -33.46 -16.33 3.08
CA GLY A 99 -34.71 -15.88 3.68
C GLY A 99 -34.56 -14.64 4.58
N PRO A 100 -35.68 -14.18 5.17
CA PRO A 100 -37.00 -14.81 5.13
C PRO A 100 -37.68 -14.74 3.75
N HIS A 101 -38.22 -15.88 3.27
CA HIS A 101 -38.91 -15.95 1.97
C HIS A 101 -39.99 -17.06 1.97
N PRO A 102 -41.22 -16.84 1.44
CA PRO A 102 -42.31 -17.82 1.51
C PRO A 102 -41.99 -19.18 0.90
N THR A 103 -41.30 -19.21 -0.24
CA THR A 103 -40.88 -20.46 -0.89
C THR A 103 -39.88 -21.22 -0.03
N VAL A 104 -38.99 -20.52 0.68
CA VAL A 104 -38.01 -21.13 1.59
C VAL A 104 -38.73 -21.71 2.81
N SER A 105 -39.68 -20.96 3.39
CA SER A 105 -40.55 -21.43 4.47
C SER A 105 -41.32 -22.70 4.11
N GLN A 106 -41.88 -22.75 2.89
CA GLN A 106 -42.59 -23.94 2.40
C GLN A 106 -41.66 -25.14 2.24
N LEU A 107 -40.46 -24.94 1.70
CA LEU A 107 -39.45 -26.00 1.60
C LEU A 107 -39.04 -26.51 2.99
N MET A 108 -38.86 -25.63 3.97
CA MET A 108 -38.54 -25.99 5.36
C MET A 108 -39.67 -26.80 6.03
N ALA A 109 -40.92 -26.61 5.62
CA ALA A 109 -42.05 -27.40 6.12
C ALA A 109 -42.15 -28.79 5.47
N MET A 110 -41.61 -28.96 4.27
CA MET A 110 -41.70 -30.22 3.49
C MET A 110 -40.48 -31.12 3.66
N MET A 111 -39.34 -30.58 4.09
CA MET A 111 -38.06 -31.29 4.11
C MET A 111 -37.37 -31.12 5.47
N THR A 112 -36.78 -32.20 5.96
CA THR A 112 -35.78 -32.11 7.04
C THR A 112 -34.55 -31.34 6.54
N PRO A 113 -33.76 -30.71 7.45
CA PRO A 113 -32.54 -30.02 7.04
C PRO A 113 -31.62 -30.92 6.20
N GLN A 114 -31.38 -32.17 6.61
CA GLN A 114 -30.51 -33.10 5.88
C GLN A 114 -31.04 -33.45 4.49
N GLN A 115 -32.36 -33.63 4.33
CA GLN A 115 -32.97 -33.83 3.01
C GLN A 115 -32.79 -32.57 2.14
N MET A 116 -32.97 -31.38 2.72
CA MET A 116 -32.79 -30.13 2.00
C MET A 116 -31.34 -29.95 1.57
N LEU A 117 -30.36 -30.21 2.43
CA LEU A 117 -28.93 -30.20 2.08
C LEU A 117 -28.63 -31.13 0.91
N ALA A 118 -29.08 -32.39 0.97
CA ALA A 118 -28.84 -33.37 -0.09
C ALA A 118 -29.54 -33.03 -1.42
N ALA A 119 -30.65 -32.27 -1.35
CA ALA A 119 -31.41 -31.83 -2.51
C ALA A 119 -30.96 -30.48 -3.09
N THR A 120 -30.05 -29.78 -2.40
CA THR A 120 -29.58 -28.46 -2.81
C THR A 120 -28.34 -28.57 -3.68
N SER A 121 -28.38 -27.95 -4.85
CA SER A 121 -27.21 -27.67 -5.68
C SER A 121 -27.04 -26.17 -5.83
N MET A 122 -25.79 -25.73 -5.92
CA MET A 122 -25.45 -24.31 -6.03
C MET A 122 -24.51 -24.09 -7.19
N SER A 123 -24.74 -23.01 -7.95
CA SER A 123 -23.85 -22.58 -9.02
C SER A 123 -23.74 -21.08 -9.07
N PHE A 124 -22.58 -20.58 -9.49
CA PHE A 124 -22.36 -19.15 -9.67
C PHE A 124 -22.38 -18.78 -11.15
N SER A 125 -22.91 -17.59 -11.44
CA SER A 125 -22.94 -17.02 -12.79
C SER A 125 -22.48 -15.55 -12.79
N PRO A 126 -21.47 -15.16 -13.61
CA PRO A 126 -20.61 -16.01 -14.44
C PRO A 126 -19.91 -17.15 -13.67
N GLY A 127 -19.40 -18.16 -14.37
CA GLY A 127 -18.72 -19.31 -13.74
C GLY A 127 -17.40 -18.96 -13.04
N GLY A 128 -16.65 -19.98 -12.65
CA GLY A 128 -15.35 -19.85 -11.97
C GLY A 128 -15.42 -19.91 -10.43
N VAL A 129 -16.61 -20.12 -9.87
CA VAL A 129 -16.80 -20.30 -8.42
C VAL A 129 -17.66 -21.54 -8.19
N GLU A 130 -17.18 -22.43 -7.33
CA GLU A 130 -17.84 -23.67 -6.94
C GLU A 130 -18.20 -23.61 -5.45
N ALA A 131 -19.35 -24.16 -5.07
CA ALA A 131 -19.74 -24.29 -3.66
C ALA A 131 -19.95 -25.76 -3.30
N ALA A 132 -19.27 -26.19 -2.24
CA ALA A 132 -19.45 -27.50 -1.61
C ALA A 132 -20.13 -27.31 -0.26
N LEU A 133 -21.39 -27.76 -0.14
CA LEU A 133 -22.17 -27.63 1.08
C LEU A 133 -21.79 -28.75 2.06
N LEU A 134 -21.49 -28.37 3.31
CA LEU A 134 -21.10 -29.31 4.36
C LEU A 134 -22.20 -29.49 5.40
N GLN A 135 -22.90 -28.41 5.73
CA GLN A 135 -23.87 -28.37 6.81
C GLN A 135 -25.03 -27.42 6.47
N ILE A 136 -26.14 -27.63 7.17
CA ILE A 136 -27.34 -26.81 7.09
C ILE A 136 -27.92 -26.61 8.49
N GLN A 137 -28.36 -25.40 8.77
CA GLN A 137 -29.10 -25.03 9.95
C GLN A 137 -30.38 -24.33 9.51
N THR A 138 -31.48 -24.61 10.21
CA THR A 138 -32.76 -23.94 10.00
C THR A 138 -33.12 -23.19 11.27
N THR A 139 -33.53 -21.92 11.15
CA THR A 139 -34.07 -21.15 12.27
C THR A 139 -35.53 -20.84 11.98
N PHE A 140 -36.40 -21.01 12.98
CA PHE A 140 -37.84 -20.81 12.83
C PHE A 140 -38.34 -19.51 13.49
N PHE A 141 -37.59 -18.95 14.44
CA PHE A 141 -37.92 -17.74 15.18
C PHE A 141 -36.66 -16.90 15.48
N PRO A 142 -36.73 -15.56 15.43
CA PRO A 142 -37.87 -14.74 15.00
C PRO A 142 -38.02 -14.65 13.47
N MET A 143 -37.02 -15.09 12.71
CA MET A 143 -37.03 -15.10 11.24
C MET A 143 -36.79 -16.52 10.71
N GLN A 144 -37.68 -16.99 9.85
CA GLN A 144 -37.53 -18.27 9.16
C GLN A 144 -36.42 -18.15 8.12
N GLN A 145 -35.29 -18.80 8.36
CA GLN A 145 -34.13 -18.74 7.48
C GLN A 145 -33.44 -20.10 7.40
N VAL A 146 -32.81 -20.36 6.26
CA VAL A 146 -31.92 -21.50 6.05
C VAL A 146 -30.49 -20.98 5.97
N ILE A 147 -29.60 -21.56 6.76
CA ILE A 147 -28.18 -21.24 6.77
C ILE A 147 -27.44 -22.47 6.30
N TYR A 148 -26.76 -22.39 5.16
CA TYR A 148 -25.82 -23.40 4.71
C TYR A 148 -24.41 -23.00 5.13
N THR A 149 -23.62 -23.96 5.58
CA THR A 149 -22.19 -23.80 5.82
C THR A 149 -21.43 -24.76 4.92
N GLY A 150 -20.37 -24.27 4.28
CA GLY A 150 -19.64 -25.03 3.27
C GLY A 150 -18.32 -24.41 2.90
N MET A 151 -17.78 -24.85 1.77
CA MET A 151 -16.58 -24.28 1.16
C MET A 151 -16.94 -23.66 -0.18
N ILE A 152 -16.39 -22.47 -0.45
CA ILE A 152 -16.39 -21.87 -1.77
C ILE A 152 -14.98 -22.01 -2.35
N THR A 153 -14.87 -22.61 -3.53
CA THR A 153 -13.62 -22.70 -4.29
C THR A 153 -13.69 -21.77 -5.49
N ILE A 154 -12.73 -20.86 -5.60
CA ILE A 154 -12.60 -19.95 -6.73
C ILE A 154 -11.52 -20.52 -7.64
N LEU A 155 -11.92 -20.86 -8.87
CA LEU A 155 -11.04 -21.49 -9.84
C LEU A 155 -9.95 -20.51 -10.30
N GLU A 156 -8.83 -21.06 -10.80
CA GLU A 156 -7.70 -20.25 -11.27
C GLU A 156 -8.06 -19.37 -12.47
N ASP A 157 -9.00 -19.79 -13.29
CA ASP A 157 -9.46 -19.10 -14.50
C ASP A 157 -10.67 -18.17 -14.26
N ALA A 158 -11.11 -18.03 -13.01
CA ALA A 158 -12.29 -17.24 -12.66
C ALA A 158 -12.07 -15.75 -12.94
N LEU A 159 -12.78 -15.19 -13.92
CA LEU A 159 -12.67 -13.75 -14.24
C LEU A 159 -13.08 -12.87 -13.04
N PRO A 160 -12.44 -11.72 -12.80
CA PRO A 160 -12.87 -10.78 -11.77
C PRO A 160 -14.33 -10.32 -11.95
N GLY A 161 -14.97 -9.92 -10.85
CA GLY A 161 -16.30 -9.31 -10.83
C GLY A 161 -17.39 -10.09 -10.09
N ALA A 162 -18.56 -9.46 -9.99
CA ALA A 162 -19.72 -9.95 -9.26
C ALA A 162 -20.33 -11.21 -9.89
N ARG A 163 -20.79 -12.13 -9.04
CA ARG A 163 -21.43 -13.40 -9.35
C ARG A 163 -22.78 -13.50 -8.68
N ASN A 164 -23.78 -13.92 -9.44
CA ASN A 164 -25.07 -14.35 -8.89
C ASN A 164 -24.94 -15.80 -8.43
N LEU A 165 -25.47 -16.11 -7.26
CA LEU A 165 -25.59 -17.48 -6.79
C LEU A 165 -26.98 -18.01 -7.16
N ARG A 166 -27.01 -19.06 -7.97
CA ARG A 166 -28.21 -19.84 -8.28
C ARG A 166 -28.27 -21.03 -7.35
N ILE A 167 -29.41 -21.21 -6.71
CA ILE A 167 -29.66 -22.29 -5.76
C ILE A 167 -30.83 -23.09 -6.29
N THR A 168 -30.57 -24.35 -6.64
CA THR A 168 -31.60 -25.27 -7.12
C THR A 168 -31.85 -26.31 -6.04
N ILE A 169 -33.09 -26.38 -5.56
CA ILE A 169 -33.53 -27.35 -4.56
C ILE A 169 -34.49 -28.31 -5.24
N GLN A 170 -34.17 -29.62 -5.27
CA GLN A 170 -34.99 -30.67 -5.90
C GLN A 170 -35.80 -31.44 -4.83
N PRO A 171 -37.07 -31.08 -4.56
CA PRO A 171 -37.86 -31.67 -3.48
C PRO A 171 -38.49 -33.00 -3.96
N GLY A 172 -37.65 -34.01 -4.21
CA GLY A 172 -38.10 -35.33 -4.67
C GLY A 172 -38.90 -35.27 -5.97
N ARG A 173 -40.21 -35.56 -5.90
CA ARG A 173 -41.12 -35.66 -7.08
C ARG A 173 -41.68 -34.32 -7.56
N THR A 174 -41.45 -33.21 -6.87
CA THR A 174 -41.91 -31.89 -7.34
C THR A 174 -40.89 -31.29 -8.31
N PRO A 175 -41.30 -30.33 -9.16
CA PRO A 175 -40.35 -29.56 -9.97
C PRO A 175 -39.27 -28.90 -9.08
N PRO A 176 -38.04 -28.76 -9.59
CA PRO A 176 -36.99 -28.03 -8.88
C PRO A 176 -37.40 -26.59 -8.62
N VAL A 177 -37.06 -26.10 -7.44
CA VAL A 177 -37.19 -24.68 -7.07
C VAL A 177 -35.86 -24.00 -7.33
N GLU A 178 -35.89 -22.94 -8.14
CA GLU A 178 -34.71 -22.12 -8.44
C GLU A 178 -34.80 -20.77 -7.72
N LEU A 179 -33.83 -20.52 -6.84
CA LEU A 179 -33.68 -19.26 -6.12
C LEU A 179 -32.43 -18.54 -6.64
N ILE A 180 -32.56 -17.24 -6.88
CA ILE A 180 -31.43 -16.42 -7.33
C ILE A 180 -31.05 -15.44 -6.24
N CYS A 181 -29.76 -15.47 -5.91
CA CYS A 181 -29.11 -14.55 -5.01
C CYS A 181 -28.23 -13.60 -5.84
N PRO A 182 -28.71 -12.38 -6.14
CA PRO A 182 -27.98 -11.45 -7.00
C PRO A 182 -26.74 -10.90 -6.29
N ILE A 183 -25.62 -10.79 -7.00
CA ILE A 183 -24.33 -10.23 -6.48
C ILE A 183 -23.94 -10.91 -5.16
N ALA A 184 -24.13 -12.23 -5.10
CA ALA A 184 -23.89 -13.05 -3.92
C ALA A 184 -22.40 -13.10 -3.56
N PHE A 185 -21.53 -13.09 -4.56
CA PHE A 185 -20.09 -13.25 -4.39
C PHE A 185 -19.32 -12.44 -5.41
N THR A 186 -18.16 -11.91 -5.07
CA THR A 186 -17.29 -11.18 -6.01
C THR A 186 -15.91 -11.83 -6.07
N VAL A 187 -15.46 -12.16 -7.27
CA VAL A 187 -14.07 -12.54 -7.51
C VAL A 187 -13.26 -11.25 -7.62
N GLU A 188 -12.38 -11.02 -6.66
CA GLU A 188 -11.54 -9.81 -6.60
C GLU A 188 -10.36 -9.87 -7.53
N THR A 189 -9.96 -8.71 -8.06
CA THR A 189 -8.61 -8.56 -8.60
C THR A 189 -7.58 -8.51 -7.47
N PRO A 190 -6.32 -8.88 -7.74
CA PRO A 190 -5.24 -8.69 -6.78
C PRO A 190 -5.10 -7.24 -6.29
N GLU A 191 -5.35 -6.26 -7.16
CA GLU A 191 -5.35 -4.83 -6.85
C GLU A 191 -6.44 -4.45 -5.84
N GLU A 192 -7.68 -4.89 -6.06
CA GLU A 192 -8.82 -4.62 -5.16
C GLU A 192 -8.59 -5.20 -3.77
N ARG A 193 -8.08 -6.44 -3.70
CA ARG A 193 -7.74 -7.08 -2.42
C ARG A 193 -6.67 -6.30 -1.68
N LEU A 194 -5.66 -5.82 -2.40
CA LEU A 194 -4.56 -5.07 -1.81
C LEU A 194 -5.01 -3.69 -1.29
N GLN A 195 -5.89 -3.00 -2.03
CA GLN A 195 -6.54 -1.76 -1.58
C GLN A 195 -7.38 -1.98 -0.33
N ARG A 196 -8.20 -3.04 -0.29
CA ARG A 196 -8.97 -3.38 0.91
C ARG A 196 -8.09 -3.69 2.10
N ALA A 197 -7.03 -4.48 1.90
CA ALA A 197 -6.09 -4.80 2.98
C ALA A 197 -5.43 -3.53 3.53
N ASN A 198 -5.09 -2.57 2.66
CA ASN A 198 -4.60 -1.26 3.09
C ASN A 198 -5.65 -0.47 3.88
N GLN A 199 -6.92 -0.47 3.45
CA GLN A 199 -8.00 0.19 4.20
C GLN A 199 -8.19 -0.41 5.60
N THR A 200 -8.21 -1.74 5.71
CA THR A 200 -8.27 -2.44 7.01
C THR A 200 -7.06 -2.10 7.87
N PHE A 201 -5.85 -2.17 7.30
CA PHE A 201 -4.62 -1.77 7.98
C PHE A 201 -4.70 -0.32 8.51
N ARG A 202 -5.12 0.63 7.65
CA ARG A 202 -5.25 2.03 8.04
C ARG A 202 -6.26 2.23 9.16
N SER A 203 -7.40 1.54 9.11
CA SER A 203 -8.39 1.56 10.19
C SER A 203 -7.83 1.03 11.51
N ASP A 204 -7.16 -0.12 11.50
CA ASP A 204 -6.62 -0.76 12.70
C ASP A 204 -5.50 0.08 13.33
N VAL A 205 -4.61 0.64 12.51
CA VAL A 205 -3.52 1.50 12.96
C VAL A 205 -4.05 2.84 13.48
N ALA A 206 -5.03 3.45 12.81
CA ALA A 206 -5.70 4.66 13.28
C ALA A 206 -6.31 4.44 14.68
N ALA A 207 -7.00 3.32 14.89
CA ALA A 207 -7.56 2.97 16.19
C ALA A 207 -6.47 2.82 17.28
N ALA A 208 -5.34 2.19 16.95
CA ALA A 208 -4.21 2.03 17.86
C ALA A 208 -3.55 3.38 18.21
N LEU A 209 -3.30 4.23 17.20
CA LEU A 209 -2.75 5.58 17.40
C LEU A 209 -3.68 6.44 18.24
N GLN A 210 -4.99 6.40 18.00
CA GLN A 210 -5.98 7.14 18.77
C GLN A 210 -6.06 6.66 20.23
N ALA A 211 -5.89 5.35 20.47
CA ALA A 211 -5.84 4.80 21.83
C ALA A 211 -4.61 5.33 22.59
N VAL A 212 -3.43 5.33 21.96
CA VAL A 212 -2.20 5.87 22.55
C VAL A 212 -2.30 7.38 22.74
N GLY A 213 -2.83 8.12 21.77
CA GLY A 213 -3.05 9.55 21.88
C GLY A 213 -3.91 9.91 23.11
N ARG A 214 -5.03 9.21 23.31
CA ARG A 214 -5.87 9.35 24.51
C ARG A 214 -5.14 9.03 25.81
N GLN A 215 -4.33 7.96 25.81
CA GLN A 215 -3.54 7.57 26.99
C GLN A 215 -2.57 8.67 27.42
N VAL A 216 -1.92 9.35 26.47
CA VAL A 216 -0.89 10.37 26.76
C VAL A 216 -1.43 11.81 26.70
N GLY A 217 -2.74 11.99 26.51
CA GLY A 217 -3.39 13.30 26.52
C GLY A 217 -3.12 14.17 25.29
N ILE A 218 -2.81 13.57 24.14
CA ILE A 218 -2.60 14.27 22.87
C ILE A 218 -3.68 13.89 21.85
N SER A 219 -4.07 14.85 21.02
CA SER A 219 -4.94 14.60 19.87
C SER A 219 -4.08 14.33 18.64
N VAL A 220 -4.40 13.28 17.89
CA VAL A 220 -3.58 12.75 16.78
C VAL A 220 -4.40 12.75 15.50
N GLU A 221 -3.82 13.20 14.39
CA GLU A 221 -4.41 13.13 13.05
C GLU A 221 -4.25 11.70 12.50
N THR A 222 -5.30 10.88 12.60
CA THR A 222 -5.24 9.46 12.25
C THR A 222 -5.66 9.15 10.82
N GLU A 223 -6.12 10.14 10.05
CA GLU A 223 -6.49 9.97 8.64
C GLU A 223 -5.27 10.08 7.70
N ASP A 224 -4.21 10.74 8.17
CA ASP A 224 -3.01 11.07 7.39
C ASP A 224 -1.72 10.67 8.12
N PHE A 225 -1.66 9.40 8.52
CA PHE A 225 -0.42 8.82 9.04
C PHE A 225 0.37 8.17 7.90
N ALA A 226 1.69 8.21 8.00
CA ALA A 226 2.59 7.51 7.09
C ALA A 226 3.16 6.26 7.75
N PHE A 227 3.45 5.25 6.93
CA PHE A 227 4.08 4.02 7.40
C PHE A 227 5.01 3.42 6.37
N ALA A 228 6.02 2.69 6.86
CA ALA A 228 6.93 1.91 6.04
C ALA A 228 7.37 0.64 6.78
N PHE A 229 7.42 -0.48 6.08
CA PHE A 229 8.02 -1.73 6.58
C PHE A 229 8.46 -2.64 5.43
N ASN A 230 9.42 -3.55 5.67
CA ASN A 230 9.97 -4.46 4.67
C ASN A 230 10.09 -5.92 5.15
N GLY A 231 8.99 -6.50 5.65
CA GLY A 231 8.94 -7.90 6.11
C GLY A 231 9.65 -8.17 7.46
N ASN A 232 10.79 -7.54 7.68
CA ASN A 232 11.52 -7.43 8.94
C ASN A 232 11.56 -5.96 9.40
N PRO A 233 11.89 -5.67 10.68
CA PRO A 233 12.16 -4.32 11.14
C PRO A 233 13.16 -3.59 10.22
N PRO A 234 13.00 -2.26 10.06
CA PRO A 234 12.12 -1.39 10.82
C PRO A 234 10.66 -1.40 10.31
N LEU A 235 9.71 -1.35 11.24
CA LEU A 235 8.34 -0.88 10.98
C LEU A 235 8.17 0.47 11.66
N VAL A 236 7.89 1.48 10.86
CA VAL A 236 7.70 2.86 11.32
C VAL A 236 6.28 3.27 11.00
N VAL A 237 5.57 3.82 11.98
CA VAL A 237 4.27 4.47 11.80
C VAL A 237 4.35 5.83 12.47
N ASN A 238 4.11 6.89 11.72
CA ASN A 238 4.14 8.25 12.25
C ASN A 238 2.82 8.95 11.99
N ALA A 239 2.34 9.68 12.98
CA ALA A 239 1.13 10.47 12.89
C ALA A 239 1.34 11.84 13.53
N ARG A 240 0.74 12.86 12.94
CA ARG A 240 0.84 14.23 13.40
C ARG A 240 0.00 14.44 14.66
N ILE A 241 0.53 15.22 15.60
CA ILE A 241 -0.26 15.75 16.72
C ILE A 241 -1.06 16.95 16.20
N THR A 242 -2.37 16.95 16.43
CA THR A 242 -3.27 17.99 15.91
C THR A 242 -2.87 19.37 16.42
N GLY A 243 -2.95 20.37 15.53
CA GLY A 243 -2.66 21.76 15.86
C GLY A 243 -1.70 22.38 14.86
N ASP A 244 -2.01 23.60 14.42
CA ASP A 244 -1.12 24.36 13.55
C ASP A 244 -0.02 25.00 14.39
N LEU A 245 1.16 24.37 14.41
CA LEU A 245 2.32 24.84 15.15
C LEU A 245 3.02 25.98 14.40
N THR A 246 3.23 27.12 15.07
CA THR A 246 4.08 28.20 14.56
C THR A 246 5.56 27.91 14.82
N PRO A 247 6.50 28.50 14.06
CA PRO A 247 7.93 28.39 14.35
C PRO A 247 8.28 28.76 15.79
N GLU A 248 7.60 29.76 16.38
CA GLU A 248 7.81 30.20 17.76
C GLU A 248 7.25 29.20 18.79
N GLN A 249 6.19 28.47 18.44
CA GLN A 249 5.70 27.38 19.30
C GLN A 249 6.65 26.18 19.27
N LEU A 250 7.21 25.87 18.10
CA LEU A 250 8.25 24.85 17.97
C LEU A 250 9.49 25.25 18.75
N ALA A 251 10.02 26.47 18.58
CA ALA A 251 11.18 26.93 19.32
C ALA A 251 11.01 26.82 20.85
N ARG A 252 9.78 27.01 21.34
CA ARG A 252 9.43 26.90 22.77
C ARG A 252 9.24 25.46 23.28
N GLY A 253 9.27 24.44 22.42
CA GLY A 253 9.10 23.05 22.82
C GLY A 253 7.71 22.49 22.60
N ALA A 254 7.29 22.40 21.34
CA ALA A 254 6.03 21.76 20.96
C ALA A 254 6.21 20.26 20.65
N ASP A 255 5.22 19.47 21.07
CA ASP A 255 5.11 18.06 20.67
C ASP A 255 4.59 18.02 19.22
N LEU A 256 5.39 17.43 18.33
CA LEU A 256 5.15 17.44 16.89
C LEU A 256 4.45 16.16 16.43
N LEU A 257 4.97 15.00 16.85
CA LEU A 257 4.61 13.69 16.29
C LEU A 257 4.35 12.66 17.37
N LEU A 258 3.42 11.75 17.08
CA LEU A 258 3.34 10.44 17.70
C LEU A 258 3.93 9.41 16.73
N LEU A 259 4.95 8.69 17.18
CA LEU A 259 5.72 7.73 16.41
C LEU A 259 5.64 6.36 17.06
N PHE A 260 5.30 5.34 16.29
CA PHE A 260 5.51 3.95 16.66
C PHE A 260 6.71 3.41 15.89
N LEU A 261 7.65 2.83 16.64
CA LEU A 261 8.85 2.21 16.12
C LEU A 261 8.88 0.74 16.53
N HIS A 262 9.03 -0.13 15.55
CA HIS A 262 9.46 -1.50 15.77
C HIS A 262 10.80 -1.69 15.05
N LEU A 263 11.88 -1.73 15.82
CA LEU A 263 13.26 -1.58 15.35
C LEU A 263 14.06 -2.88 15.53
N PRO A 264 15.16 -3.03 14.79
CA PRO A 264 16.11 -4.10 15.05
C PRO A 264 17.03 -3.80 16.23
N GLU A 265 17.67 -4.85 16.74
CA GLU A 265 18.71 -4.76 17.76
C GLU A 265 19.86 -3.84 17.30
N GLY A 266 20.40 -3.10 18.26
CA GLY A 266 21.44 -2.09 18.01
C GLY A 266 20.91 -0.72 17.63
N SER A 267 19.59 -0.50 17.61
CA SER A 267 19.04 0.86 17.54
C SER A 267 19.32 1.68 18.79
N ASP A 268 19.46 2.99 18.62
CA ASP A 268 19.54 3.98 19.70
C ASP A 268 18.25 4.10 20.52
N LEU A 269 17.13 3.59 20.00
CA LEU A 269 15.84 3.56 20.68
C LEU A 269 15.30 2.13 20.75
N PRO A 270 14.69 1.71 21.87
CA PRO A 270 13.94 0.46 21.90
C PRO A 270 12.65 0.56 21.06
N SER A 271 12.08 -0.58 20.67
CA SER A 271 10.74 -0.60 20.06
C SER A 271 9.68 -0.03 21.01
N GLY A 272 8.76 0.78 20.50
CA GLY A 272 7.71 1.39 21.31
C GLY A 272 7.05 2.61 20.68
N PHE A 273 6.28 3.34 21.49
CA PHE A 273 5.67 4.61 21.11
C PHE A 273 6.45 5.78 21.70
N TYR A 274 6.64 6.80 20.87
CA TYR A 274 7.38 8.01 21.18
C TYR A 274 6.62 9.26 20.76
N ILE A 275 6.66 10.27 21.61
CA ILE A 275 6.27 11.64 21.25
C ILE A 275 7.56 12.38 20.90
N ILE A 276 7.64 12.93 19.69
CA ILE A 276 8.78 13.77 19.29
C ILE A 276 8.44 15.22 19.65
N ARG A 277 9.26 15.81 20.51
CA ARG A 277 9.24 17.24 20.84
C ARG A 277 10.41 17.93 20.17
N VAL A 278 10.15 19.04 19.48
CA VAL A 278 11.19 19.89 18.90
C VAL A 278 11.25 21.19 19.68
N PHE A 279 12.46 21.67 19.98
CA PHE A 279 12.69 22.94 20.67
C PHE A 279 14.02 23.56 20.28
N GLN A 280 14.16 24.86 20.58
CA GLN A 280 15.41 25.59 20.43
C GLN A 280 15.95 25.93 21.81
N GLU A 281 17.24 25.69 22.06
CA GLU A 281 17.83 25.90 23.39
C GLU A 281 17.89 27.39 23.79
N ALA A 282 18.10 28.26 22.80
CA ALA A 282 18.04 29.71 22.90
C ALA A 282 17.58 30.29 21.55
N PRO A 283 17.12 31.55 21.44
CA PRO A 283 16.56 32.10 20.20
C PRO A 283 17.47 32.03 18.95
N THR A 284 18.78 31.96 19.16
CA THR A 284 19.79 31.79 18.09
C THR A 284 20.63 30.53 18.31
N GLY A 285 20.16 29.63 19.17
CA GLY A 285 20.85 28.41 19.58
C GLY A 285 20.51 27.22 18.69
N PRO A 286 21.15 26.06 18.95
CA PRO A 286 20.86 24.82 18.23
C PRO A 286 19.42 24.35 18.51
N TRP A 287 18.88 23.67 17.51
CA TRP A 287 17.61 22.96 17.62
C TRP A 287 17.84 21.54 18.12
N TRP A 288 16.88 21.06 18.90
CA TRP A 288 16.91 19.74 19.51
C TRP A 288 15.59 19.02 19.33
N ALA A 289 15.67 17.71 19.10
CA ALA A 289 14.55 16.79 19.17
C ALA A 289 14.65 15.92 20.42
N GLN A 290 13.54 15.75 21.14
CA GLN A 290 13.39 14.87 22.29
C GLN A 290 12.39 13.76 21.96
N PHE A 291 12.79 12.52 22.17
CA PHE A 291 11.93 11.35 22.12
C PHE A 291 11.42 11.06 23.53
N LYS A 292 10.13 11.27 23.76
CA LYS A 292 9.48 10.99 25.03
C LYS A 292 8.70 9.69 24.92
N ASP A 293 8.86 8.78 25.88
CA ASP A 293 8.02 7.59 25.95
C ASP A 293 6.57 7.96 26.34
N THR A 294 5.68 6.96 26.38
CA THR A 294 4.26 7.16 26.76
C THR A 294 4.05 7.53 28.23
N SER A 295 5.09 7.47 29.08
CA SER A 295 5.07 8.01 30.44
C SER A 295 5.49 9.48 30.50
N GLY A 296 5.91 10.06 29.37
CA GLY A 296 6.40 11.43 29.25
C GLY A 296 7.90 11.58 29.55
N ARG A 297 8.61 10.48 29.84
CA ARG A 297 10.05 10.49 30.13
C ARG A 297 10.84 10.61 28.84
N VAL A 298 11.83 11.50 28.82
CA VAL A 298 12.77 11.65 27.70
C VAL A 298 13.71 10.45 27.68
N ILE A 299 13.66 9.67 26.60
CA ILE A 299 14.52 8.51 26.36
C ILE A 299 15.76 8.90 25.56
N ARG A 300 15.60 9.82 24.60
CA ARG A 300 16.68 10.31 23.75
C ARG A 300 16.49 11.80 23.48
N GLN A 301 17.61 12.51 23.41
CA GLN A 301 17.69 13.86 22.89
C GLN A 301 18.81 13.91 21.86
N THR A 302 18.55 14.56 20.72
CA THR A 302 19.49 14.62 19.59
C THR A 302 19.34 15.94 18.84
N PRO A 303 20.42 16.47 18.24
CA PRO A 303 20.32 17.64 17.37
C PRO A 303 19.36 17.36 16.20
N ILE A 304 18.69 18.41 15.74
CA ILE A 304 17.83 18.40 14.55
C ILE A 304 18.19 19.61 13.71
N GLU A 305 18.23 19.45 12.39
CA GLU A 305 18.45 20.57 11.47
C GLU A 305 17.10 21.21 11.20
N VAL A 306 16.99 22.53 11.41
CA VAL A 306 15.75 23.29 11.15
C VAL A 306 16.09 24.51 10.31
N GLU A 307 15.55 24.55 9.11
CA GLU A 307 15.63 25.71 8.21
C GLU A 307 14.28 26.44 8.16
N VAL A 308 14.33 27.77 8.24
CA VAL A 308 13.14 28.62 8.19
C VAL A 308 13.32 29.65 7.09
N HIS A 309 12.50 29.58 6.05
CA HIS A 309 12.57 30.43 4.88
C HIS A 309 11.32 31.31 4.78
N PRO A 310 11.42 32.65 4.64
CA PRO A 310 10.27 33.48 4.34
C PRO A 310 9.77 33.22 2.91
N ILE A 311 8.46 33.23 2.72
CA ILE A 311 7.83 33.04 1.40
C ILE A 311 7.21 34.37 0.96
N GLU A 312 7.63 34.86 -0.21
CA GLU A 312 7.11 36.13 -0.79
C GLU A 312 5.82 35.94 -1.61
N ASP A 313 5.40 34.69 -1.85
CA ASP A 313 4.36 34.32 -2.81
C ASP A 313 2.96 34.07 -2.19
N GLU A 314 1.91 34.21 -3.01
CA GLU A 314 0.50 34.19 -2.61
C GLU A 314 0.07 32.99 -1.75
N ALA A 315 -0.93 33.26 -0.91
CA ALA A 315 -1.55 32.39 0.09
C ALA A 315 -1.87 30.97 -0.41
N GLN A 316 -0.91 30.06 -0.34
CA GLN A 316 -1.13 28.62 -0.43
C GLN A 316 -1.73 28.11 0.89
N LYS A 317 -2.61 27.10 0.83
CA LYS A 317 -3.06 26.40 2.04
C LYS A 317 -1.84 25.80 2.74
N PRO A 318 -1.78 25.82 4.08
CA PRO A 318 -0.66 25.23 4.78
C PRO A 318 -0.53 23.76 4.39
N ARG A 319 0.64 23.37 3.86
CA ARG A 319 0.98 21.98 3.54
C ARG A 319 1.93 21.50 4.62
N TYR A 320 1.60 20.39 5.25
CA TYR A 320 2.46 19.68 6.18
C TYR A 320 2.85 18.37 5.50
N LYS A 321 4.13 18.08 5.40
CA LYS A 321 4.70 16.84 4.86
C LYS A 321 5.52 16.22 5.98
N LEU A 322 5.28 14.93 6.21
CA LEU A 322 6.05 14.13 7.13
C LEU A 322 6.56 12.92 6.39
N THR A 323 7.88 12.76 6.35
CA THR A 323 8.53 11.69 5.61
C THR A 323 9.41 10.88 6.55
N ALA A 324 9.36 9.56 6.40
CA ALA A 324 10.29 8.63 7.03
C ALA A 324 11.15 8.01 5.92
N LYS A 325 12.43 8.39 5.81
CA LYS A 325 13.37 7.83 4.83
C LYS A 325 14.35 6.88 5.51
N GLY A 326 14.77 5.84 4.81
CA GLY A 326 15.87 4.99 5.27
C GLY A 326 17.19 5.43 4.60
N LYS A 327 18.28 5.52 5.35
CA LYS A 327 19.65 5.51 4.84
C LYS A 327 20.20 4.11 5.03
N VAL A 328 20.94 3.59 4.05
CA VAL A 328 21.46 2.22 4.15
C VAL A 328 22.68 2.15 5.06
N ILE A 329 23.58 3.14 5.00
CA ILE A 329 24.87 3.10 5.68
C ILE A 329 25.24 4.47 6.26
N PRO A 330 25.36 4.57 7.60
CA PRO A 330 24.78 3.62 8.56
C PRO A 330 23.25 3.56 8.42
N PRO A 331 22.59 2.43 8.76
CA PRO A 331 21.14 2.34 8.78
C PRO A 331 20.52 3.42 9.65
N THR A 332 19.85 4.36 9.01
CA THR A 332 19.33 5.56 9.67
C THR A 332 17.89 5.80 9.22
N LEU A 333 17.00 6.05 10.17
CA LEU A 333 15.68 6.59 9.92
C LEU A 333 15.79 8.11 9.90
N ILE A 334 15.49 8.72 8.76
CA ILE A 334 15.39 10.16 8.59
C ILE A 334 13.93 10.54 8.75
N ILE A 335 13.63 11.45 9.68
CA ILE A 335 12.29 12.00 9.91
C ILE A 335 12.31 13.44 9.43
N ASP A 336 11.66 13.69 8.29
CA ASP A 336 11.56 15.00 7.68
C ASP A 336 10.19 15.59 7.93
N TRP A 337 10.15 16.76 8.55
CA TRP A 337 8.95 17.57 8.70
C TRP A 337 9.07 18.84 7.88
N HIS A 338 8.20 18.98 6.88
CA HIS A 338 8.12 20.15 6.04
C HIS A 338 6.78 20.83 6.26
N LYS A 339 6.80 22.09 6.69
CA LYS A 339 5.63 22.96 6.77
C LYS A 339 5.80 24.10 5.80
N LYS A 340 4.82 24.31 4.93
CA LYS A 340 4.72 25.50 4.11
C LYS A 340 3.43 26.24 4.44
N ASP A 341 3.50 27.44 5.01
CA ASP A 341 2.34 28.32 5.22
C ASP A 341 2.41 29.58 4.33
N LYS A 342 1.56 30.58 4.58
CA LYS A 342 1.47 31.79 3.74
C LYS A 342 2.71 32.68 3.80
N THR A 343 3.51 32.54 4.85
CA THR A 343 4.58 33.49 5.17
C THR A 343 5.92 32.79 5.37
N VAL A 344 5.91 31.52 5.72
CA VAL A 344 7.08 30.78 6.16
C VAL A 344 7.04 29.35 5.65
N GLN A 345 8.19 28.87 5.20
CA GLN A 345 8.52 27.47 5.02
C GLN A 345 9.43 27.04 6.17
N VAL A 346 9.12 25.92 6.80
CA VAL A 346 9.97 25.29 7.82
C VAL A 346 10.30 23.88 7.36
N ASP A 347 11.58 23.56 7.30
CA ASP A 347 12.12 22.24 7.02
C ASP A 347 12.84 21.76 8.26
N ALA A 348 12.47 20.60 8.79
CA ALA A 348 13.15 19.98 9.92
C ALA A 348 13.53 18.54 9.61
N GLU A 349 14.82 18.20 9.74
CA GLU A 349 15.36 16.89 9.42
C GLU A 349 16.06 16.27 10.63
N LEU A 350 15.69 15.04 10.95
CA LEU A 350 16.20 14.26 12.08
C LEU A 350 16.69 12.89 11.63
N GLU A 351 17.97 12.60 11.86
CA GLU A 351 18.57 11.29 11.63
C GLU A 351 18.58 10.43 12.93
N LEU A 352 18.05 9.21 12.87
CA LEU A 352 18.05 8.22 13.96
C LEU A 352 18.68 6.88 13.52
N PRO A 353 19.78 6.43 14.14
CA PRO A 353 20.34 5.11 13.87
C PRO A 353 19.38 3.98 14.27
N ILE A 354 19.07 3.08 13.33
CA ILE A 354 18.06 2.01 13.53
C ILE A 354 18.66 0.63 13.80
N GLY A 355 19.97 0.43 13.72
CA GLY A 355 20.60 -0.89 13.94
C GLY A 355 20.46 -1.84 12.75
N THR A 356 21.00 -3.06 12.88
CA THR A 356 21.00 -4.10 11.81
C THR A 356 20.68 -5.51 12.32
N GLY A 357 20.38 -5.67 13.61
CA GLY A 357 20.16 -6.98 14.20
C GLY A 357 18.77 -7.56 13.91
N GLU A 358 18.42 -8.61 14.66
CA GLU A 358 17.07 -9.17 14.73
C GLU A 358 16.09 -8.16 15.34
N PRO A 359 14.76 -8.36 15.27
CA PRO A 359 13.82 -7.50 15.99
C PRO A 359 14.21 -7.35 17.46
N ASP A 360 14.26 -6.11 17.97
CA ASP A 360 14.62 -5.90 19.36
C ASP A 360 13.60 -6.58 20.30
N ALA A 361 14.09 -7.09 21.42
CA ALA A 361 13.30 -7.89 22.35
C ALA A 361 12.36 -7.06 23.25
N THR A 362 12.22 -5.75 23.02
CA THR A 362 11.41 -4.88 23.87
C THR A 362 9.94 -5.28 23.78
N PRO A 363 9.27 -5.58 24.91
CA PRO A 363 7.85 -5.93 24.88
C PRO A 363 7.01 -4.77 24.34
N LEU A 364 6.29 -5.02 23.24
CA LEU A 364 5.38 -4.03 22.67
C LEU A 364 4.10 -3.91 23.53
N PRO A 365 3.60 -2.68 23.77
CA PRO A 365 2.29 -2.48 24.38
C PRO A 365 1.19 -3.02 23.45
N SER A 366 -0.03 -3.21 23.99
CA SER A 366 -1.16 -3.78 23.24
C SER A 366 -1.46 -3.06 21.91
N ALA A 367 -1.39 -1.73 21.90
CA ALA A 367 -1.54 -0.93 20.69
C ALA A 367 -0.42 -1.22 19.67
N GLY A 368 0.82 -1.42 20.11
CA GLY A 368 1.94 -1.76 19.25
C GLY A 368 1.82 -3.15 18.65
N GLN A 369 1.33 -4.11 19.45
CA GLN A 369 1.01 -5.45 18.96
C GLN A 369 -0.14 -5.44 17.94
N ALA A 370 -1.13 -4.55 18.11
CA ALA A 370 -2.19 -4.36 17.12
C ALA A 370 -1.63 -3.86 15.78
N ILE A 371 -0.77 -2.84 15.80
CA ILE A 371 -0.08 -2.33 14.61
C ILE A 371 0.75 -3.44 13.94
N LEU A 372 1.55 -4.20 14.71
CA LEU A 372 2.38 -5.27 14.16
C LEU A 372 1.54 -6.39 13.51
N ARG A 373 0.42 -6.80 14.14
CA ARG A 373 -0.51 -7.77 13.55
C ARG A 373 -1.14 -7.26 12.26
N ALA A 374 -1.58 -6.01 12.23
CA ALA A 374 -2.13 -5.38 11.03
C ALA A 374 -1.10 -5.32 9.90
N ALA A 375 0.15 -4.93 10.21
CA ALA A 375 1.26 -4.89 9.24
C ALA A 375 1.54 -6.28 8.65
N ASN A 376 1.58 -7.31 9.49
CA ASN A 376 1.77 -8.69 9.05
C ASN A 376 0.61 -9.20 8.17
N ALA A 377 -0.63 -8.84 8.49
CA ALA A 377 -1.79 -9.18 7.66
C ALA A 377 -1.74 -8.49 6.29
N LEU A 378 -1.34 -7.21 6.26
CA LEU A 378 -1.13 -6.45 5.03
C LEU A 378 0.02 -7.04 4.20
N LEU A 379 1.16 -7.37 4.82
CA LEU A 379 2.29 -8.06 4.17
C LEU A 379 1.87 -9.38 3.53
N SER A 380 1.15 -10.21 4.28
CA SER A 380 0.68 -11.50 3.76
C SER A 380 -0.22 -11.29 2.55
N THR A 381 -1.13 -10.31 2.62
CA THR A 381 -2.03 -10.01 1.51
C THR A 381 -1.28 -9.43 0.31
N ALA A 382 -0.31 -8.56 0.54
CA ALA A 382 0.58 -8.03 -0.47
C ALA A 382 1.36 -9.14 -1.19
N ARG A 383 1.91 -10.11 -0.44
CA ARG A 383 2.57 -11.30 -1.01
C ARG A 383 1.64 -12.09 -1.92
N ASP A 384 0.43 -12.37 -1.44
CA ASP A 384 -0.56 -13.13 -2.21
C ASP A 384 -1.00 -12.37 -3.47
N ALA A 385 -1.26 -11.06 -3.35
CA ALA A 385 -1.70 -10.20 -4.45
C ALA A 385 -0.59 -10.04 -5.51
N ILE A 386 0.66 -9.85 -5.10
CA ILE A 386 1.81 -9.77 -5.99
C ILE A 386 2.02 -11.09 -6.73
N ALA A 387 1.99 -12.22 -6.02
CA ALA A 387 2.14 -13.53 -6.63
C ALA A 387 1.06 -13.76 -7.71
N ALA A 388 -0.20 -13.46 -7.38
CA ALA A 388 -1.32 -13.58 -8.32
C ALA A 388 -1.20 -12.61 -9.51
N GLY A 389 -0.97 -11.32 -9.25
CA GLY A 389 -0.92 -10.27 -10.27
C GLY A 389 0.24 -10.41 -11.24
N ALA A 390 1.41 -10.83 -10.75
CA ALA A 390 2.60 -11.03 -11.58
C ALA A 390 2.72 -12.45 -12.16
N LYS A 391 1.77 -13.34 -11.86
CA LYS A 391 1.84 -14.78 -12.21
C LYS A 391 3.15 -15.42 -11.73
N LEU A 392 3.64 -14.97 -10.58
CA LEU A 392 4.84 -15.49 -9.95
C LEU A 392 4.44 -16.59 -8.95
N THR A 393 5.34 -17.54 -8.68
CA THR A 393 5.10 -18.43 -7.55
C THR A 393 5.15 -17.60 -6.25
N LYS A 394 4.39 -18.00 -5.22
CA LYS A 394 4.45 -17.33 -3.92
C LYS A 394 5.88 -17.28 -3.37
N ALA A 395 6.69 -18.31 -3.63
CA ALA A 395 8.11 -18.34 -3.24
C ALA A 395 8.94 -17.26 -3.94
N ASP A 396 8.66 -16.96 -5.21
CA ASP A 396 9.32 -15.90 -5.98
C ASP A 396 8.87 -14.50 -5.54
N ALA A 397 7.63 -14.36 -5.07
CA ALA A 397 7.07 -13.12 -4.53
C ALA A 397 7.39 -12.89 -3.03
N ALA A 398 7.85 -13.91 -2.30
CA ALA A 398 7.86 -13.91 -0.84
C ALA A 398 9.08 -13.27 -0.17
N ARG A 399 10.18 -13.01 -0.89
CA ARG A 399 11.45 -12.70 -0.22
C ARG A 399 11.48 -11.33 0.44
N THR A 400 11.11 -10.27 -0.28
CA THR A 400 11.25 -8.90 0.23
C THR A 400 10.11 -8.04 -0.31
N ILE A 401 9.09 -7.83 0.53
CA ILE A 401 8.00 -6.93 0.22
C ILE A 401 8.12 -5.73 1.12
N GLY A 402 8.30 -4.58 0.49
CA GLY A 402 8.15 -3.31 1.17
C GLY A 402 6.79 -2.71 0.88
N VAL A 403 6.27 -2.01 1.88
CA VAL A 403 5.01 -1.30 1.80
C VAL A 403 5.23 0.09 2.37
N GLY A 404 4.69 1.08 1.68
CA GLY A 404 4.73 2.47 2.09
C GLY A 404 3.39 3.14 1.81
N SER A 405 2.98 4.05 2.68
CA SER A 405 1.84 4.92 2.40
C SER A 405 2.06 6.30 2.98
N LEU A 406 1.57 7.30 2.26
CA LEU A 406 1.46 8.69 2.68
C LEU A 406 0.12 9.23 2.19
N ALA A 407 -0.71 9.75 3.09
CA ALA A 407 -2.07 10.20 2.76
C ALA A 407 -2.86 9.16 1.93
N GLN A 408 -3.17 9.51 0.69
CA GLN A 408 -3.91 8.69 -0.26
C GLN A 408 -2.99 7.81 -1.13
N VAL A 409 -1.69 8.06 -1.12
CA VAL A 409 -0.72 7.31 -1.90
C VAL A 409 -0.34 6.07 -1.12
N PHE A 410 -0.46 4.92 -1.78
CA PHE A 410 -0.13 3.62 -1.22
C PHE A 410 0.65 2.84 -2.27
N VAL A 411 1.85 2.42 -1.88
CA VAL A 411 2.77 1.70 -2.74
C VAL A 411 3.20 0.42 -2.06
N VAL A 412 3.11 -0.67 -2.80
CA VAL A 412 3.70 -1.95 -2.43
C VAL A 412 4.74 -2.27 -3.48
N TRP A 413 5.86 -2.85 -3.07
CA TRP A 413 6.89 -3.24 -4.01
C TRP A 413 7.55 -4.55 -3.61
N THR A 414 8.08 -5.25 -4.61
CA THR A 414 8.97 -6.39 -4.43
C THR A 414 10.03 -6.40 -5.51
N TYR A 415 11.14 -7.05 -5.22
CA TYR A 415 12.09 -7.48 -6.24
C TYR A 415 11.65 -8.79 -6.87
N ILE A 416 12.05 -9.01 -8.12
CA ILE A 416 11.85 -10.28 -8.82
C ILE A 416 13.02 -11.21 -8.51
N ASN A 417 12.70 -12.49 -8.27
CA ASN A 417 13.67 -13.47 -7.83
C ASN A 417 14.96 -13.48 -8.68
N GLY A 418 16.10 -13.46 -8.00
CA GLY A 418 17.43 -13.45 -8.59
C GLY A 418 17.94 -12.08 -9.01
N LEU A 419 17.21 -10.98 -8.76
CA LEU A 419 17.75 -9.62 -8.89
C LEU A 419 18.94 -9.42 -7.96
N GLU A 420 18.89 -10.00 -6.77
CA GLU A 420 19.97 -10.01 -5.79
C GLU A 420 21.27 -10.66 -6.30
N ARG A 421 21.17 -11.44 -7.38
CA ARG A 421 22.31 -12.08 -8.06
C ARG A 421 22.57 -11.49 -9.43
N ALA A 422 21.79 -10.49 -9.85
CA ALA A 422 21.89 -9.94 -11.19
C ALA A 422 23.20 -9.17 -11.34
N SER A 423 23.97 -9.49 -12.38
CA SER A 423 25.12 -8.66 -12.74
C SER A 423 24.66 -7.36 -13.37
N ILE A 424 25.54 -6.35 -13.40
CA ILE A 424 25.27 -5.08 -14.08
C ILE A 424 24.94 -5.33 -15.55
N GLU A 425 25.61 -6.29 -16.19
CA GLU A 425 25.36 -6.67 -17.58
C GLU A 425 24.01 -7.36 -17.78
N GLU A 426 23.55 -8.16 -16.81
CA GLU A 426 22.20 -8.74 -16.86
C GLU A 426 21.13 -7.66 -16.71
N LEU A 427 21.35 -6.68 -15.83
CA LEU A 427 20.49 -5.50 -15.72
C LEU A 427 20.52 -4.70 -17.02
N ALA A 428 21.69 -4.41 -17.58
CA ALA A 428 21.81 -3.64 -18.82
C ALA A 428 21.02 -4.24 -20.01
N ARG A 429 20.73 -5.55 -19.99
CA ARG A 429 19.95 -6.26 -21.03
C ARG A 429 18.42 -6.17 -20.86
N GLY A 430 17.89 -5.47 -19.85
CA GLY A 430 16.43 -5.34 -19.69
C GLY A 430 15.75 -6.49 -18.94
N ARG A 431 16.49 -7.12 -18.03
CA ARG A 431 15.92 -8.10 -17.10
C ARG A 431 14.82 -7.43 -16.27
N PRO A 432 13.67 -8.10 -16.04
CA PRO A 432 12.70 -7.66 -15.05
C PRO A 432 13.35 -7.55 -13.67
N SER A 433 13.21 -6.38 -13.04
CA SER A 433 13.92 -6.07 -11.81
C SER A 433 12.98 -6.04 -10.61
N PHE A 434 11.90 -5.28 -10.70
CA PHE A 434 10.98 -5.10 -9.59
C PHE A 434 9.55 -4.99 -10.09
N LEU A 435 8.62 -5.26 -9.18
CA LEU A 435 7.21 -5.08 -9.35
C LEU A 435 6.74 -4.09 -8.30
N THR A 436 5.97 -3.08 -8.70
CA THR A 436 5.27 -2.21 -7.77
C THR A 436 3.77 -2.31 -7.97
N PHE A 437 3.02 -2.01 -6.93
CA PHE A 437 1.63 -1.62 -6.98
C PHE A 437 1.57 -0.16 -6.55
N GLY A 438 1.05 0.71 -7.39
CA GLY A 438 0.93 2.14 -7.13
C GLY A 438 -0.14 2.75 -8.06
N ALA A 439 -0.79 3.82 -7.62
CA ALA A 439 -1.91 4.42 -8.34
C ALA A 439 -3.00 3.40 -8.74
N GLY A 440 -3.23 2.38 -7.89
CA GLY A 440 -4.26 1.36 -8.09
C GLY A 440 -3.95 0.26 -9.10
N LYS A 441 -2.71 0.13 -9.60
CA LYS A 441 -2.32 -0.90 -10.57
C LYS A 441 -0.92 -1.45 -10.33
N PHE A 442 -0.67 -2.66 -10.83
CA PHE A 442 0.67 -3.24 -10.86
C PHE A 442 1.51 -2.68 -12.02
N TRP A 443 2.80 -2.55 -11.77
CA TRP A 443 3.81 -2.12 -12.73
C TRP A 443 5.02 -3.04 -12.63
N LEU A 444 5.37 -3.68 -13.74
CA LEU A 444 6.59 -4.42 -13.90
C LEU A 444 7.67 -3.51 -14.46
N TYR A 445 8.82 -3.45 -13.80
CA TYR A 445 9.90 -2.59 -14.22
C TYR A 445 11.11 -3.38 -14.73
N ARG A 446 11.72 -2.82 -15.77
CA ARG A 446 12.96 -3.30 -16.38
C ARG A 446 13.95 -2.16 -16.37
N ILE A 447 15.11 -2.42 -15.80
CA ILE A 447 16.26 -1.53 -15.95
C ILE A 447 17.05 -2.05 -17.16
N TRP A 448 17.55 -1.17 -18.01
CA TRP A 448 18.38 -1.54 -19.15
C TRP A 448 19.28 -0.38 -19.58
N ARG A 449 20.20 -0.65 -20.50
CA ARG A 449 21.09 0.34 -21.07
C ARG A 449 20.89 0.41 -22.59
N ASP A 450 20.69 1.60 -23.11
CA ASP A 450 20.53 1.81 -24.55
C ASP A 450 21.85 1.69 -25.32
N GLU A 451 21.78 1.86 -26.64
CA GLU A 451 22.94 1.80 -27.54
C GLU A 451 23.98 2.90 -27.25
N ASN A 452 23.57 4.02 -26.64
CA ASN A 452 24.44 5.13 -26.26
C ASN A 452 25.07 4.95 -24.87
N GLY A 453 24.74 3.86 -24.17
CA GLY A 453 25.20 3.62 -22.81
C GLY A 453 24.37 4.31 -21.72
N GLN A 454 23.26 4.96 -22.08
CA GLN A 454 22.35 5.60 -21.14
C GLN A 454 21.50 4.53 -20.43
N TRP A 455 21.44 4.61 -19.10
CA TRP A 455 20.55 3.76 -18.31
C TRP A 455 19.11 4.26 -18.41
N LEU A 456 18.20 3.32 -18.64
CA LEU A 456 16.77 3.55 -18.78
C LEU A 456 16.01 2.61 -17.85
N THR A 457 14.87 3.07 -17.39
CA THR A 457 13.87 2.24 -16.71
C THR A 457 12.61 2.24 -17.55
N THR A 458 12.10 1.05 -17.86
CA THR A 458 10.80 0.87 -18.50
C THR A 458 9.83 0.26 -17.49
N SER A 459 8.74 0.96 -17.19
CA SER A 459 7.59 0.43 -16.44
C SER A 459 6.53 -0.07 -17.41
N GLN A 460 5.95 -1.23 -17.12
CA GLN A 460 4.93 -1.87 -17.94
C GLN A 460 3.79 -2.38 -17.06
N SER A 461 2.55 -2.01 -17.38
CA SER A 461 1.36 -2.48 -16.67
C SER A 461 0.78 -3.76 -17.30
N PRO A 462 -0.07 -4.51 -16.57
CA PRO A 462 -0.76 -5.69 -17.11
C PRO A 462 -1.65 -5.43 -18.35
N ASN A 463 -2.17 -4.20 -18.49
CA ASN A 463 -3.01 -3.82 -19.64
C ASN A 463 -2.19 -3.36 -20.86
N GLY A 464 -0.85 -3.39 -20.80
CA GLY A 464 0.04 -3.07 -21.91
C GLY A 464 0.50 -1.61 -21.99
N GLU A 465 0.11 -0.74 -21.05
CA GLU A 465 0.73 0.59 -20.94
C GLU A 465 2.22 0.43 -20.61
N SER A 466 3.03 1.30 -21.20
CA SER A 466 4.47 1.28 -21.01
C SER A 466 5.02 2.70 -20.99
N TYR A 467 5.94 2.97 -20.07
CA TYR A 467 6.62 4.25 -19.94
C TYR A 467 8.11 3.99 -19.79
N THR A 468 8.94 4.78 -20.47
CA THR A 468 10.41 4.67 -20.37
C THR A 468 11.00 6.02 -20.03
N SER A 469 11.90 6.03 -19.05
CA SER A 469 12.58 7.21 -18.57
C SER A 469 14.06 6.94 -18.29
N PRO A 470 14.92 7.97 -18.35
CA PRO A 470 16.28 7.90 -17.86
C PRO A 470 16.34 7.42 -16.41
N ALA A 471 17.26 6.53 -16.10
CA ALA A 471 17.53 6.06 -14.74
C ALA A 471 18.85 6.62 -14.24
N GLU A 472 18.87 7.09 -13.00
CA GLU A 472 20.13 7.48 -12.35
C GLU A 472 20.76 6.24 -11.74
N VAL A 473 21.88 5.81 -12.32
CA VAL A 473 22.63 4.64 -11.87
C VAL A 473 23.98 5.12 -11.37
N SER A 474 24.22 4.95 -10.07
CA SER A 474 25.48 5.32 -9.43
C SER A 474 26.13 4.11 -8.75
N PRO A 475 27.48 4.02 -8.72
CA PRO A 475 28.15 3.08 -7.83
C PRO A 475 27.76 3.44 -6.40
N SER A 476 27.15 2.51 -5.68
CA SER A 476 26.78 2.71 -4.28
C SER A 476 28.00 2.78 -3.35
N GLY A 477 29.17 2.32 -3.84
CA GLY A 477 30.38 2.16 -3.05
C GLY A 477 30.37 0.96 -2.09
N VAL A 478 29.29 0.15 -2.08
CA VAL A 478 29.11 -0.93 -1.09
C VAL A 478 28.40 -2.15 -1.70
N SER A 479 28.85 -3.36 -1.40
CA SER A 479 28.13 -4.60 -1.73
C SER A 479 27.23 -5.02 -0.56
N THR A 480 25.93 -5.16 -0.81
CA THR A 480 24.95 -5.69 0.17
C THR A 480 24.72 -7.18 -0.07
N ARG A 481 24.36 -7.96 0.96
CA ARG A 481 23.97 -9.38 0.75
C ARG A 481 22.58 -9.54 0.12
N GLU A 482 21.71 -8.56 0.31
CA GLU A 482 20.35 -8.49 -0.24
C GLU A 482 20.09 -7.10 -0.83
N PRO A 483 19.27 -6.97 -1.88
CA PRO A 483 18.91 -5.69 -2.45
C PRO A 483 18.08 -4.89 -1.45
N ILE A 484 18.47 -3.64 -1.21
CA ILE A 484 17.80 -2.77 -0.26
C ILE A 484 16.99 -1.75 -1.05
N LEU A 485 15.66 -1.81 -0.92
CA LEU A 485 14.81 -0.76 -1.50
C LEU A 485 14.55 0.29 -0.45
N LEU A 486 15.02 1.50 -0.73
CA LEU A 486 14.60 2.68 0.01
C LEU A 486 13.42 3.28 -0.75
N THR A 487 12.28 3.41 -0.10
CA THR A 487 11.31 4.40 -0.57
C THR A 487 11.71 5.73 0.04
N ASP A 488 12.09 6.66 -0.83
CA ASP A 488 11.87 8.04 -0.50
C ASP A 488 10.35 8.26 -0.57
N ILE A 489 9.71 8.63 0.53
CA ILE A 489 8.24 8.81 0.59
C ILE A 489 7.94 10.30 0.58
N GLU A 490 8.04 10.95 -0.58
CA GLU A 490 7.62 12.33 -0.73
C GLU A 490 6.14 12.43 -1.13
N PRO A 491 5.39 13.48 -0.75
CA PRO A 491 3.99 13.70 -1.12
C PRO A 491 3.72 13.71 -2.62
N ASP A 492 4.74 14.10 -3.39
CA ASP A 492 4.67 14.21 -4.83
C ASP A 492 5.55 13.16 -5.54
N ASP A 493 6.34 12.36 -4.80
CA ASP A 493 7.29 11.38 -5.34
C ASP A 493 7.51 10.21 -4.35
N ILE A 494 7.01 9.02 -4.69
CA ILE A 494 7.45 7.78 -4.05
C ILE A 494 8.41 7.08 -5.01
N SER A 495 9.70 7.38 -4.86
CA SER A 495 10.77 6.84 -5.70
C SER A 495 11.47 5.67 -5.01
N PRO A 496 11.16 4.42 -5.41
CA PRO A 496 11.92 3.27 -4.97
C PRO A 496 13.37 3.37 -5.48
N THR A 497 14.31 3.56 -4.56
CA THR A 497 15.74 3.50 -4.81
C THR A 497 16.24 2.10 -4.52
N VAL A 498 16.75 1.42 -5.54
CA VAL A 498 17.30 0.05 -5.44
C VAL A 498 18.79 0.14 -5.17
N VAL A 499 19.26 -0.42 -4.07
CA VAL A 499 20.68 -0.76 -3.88
C VAL A 499 20.85 -2.23 -4.17
N THR A 500 21.51 -2.58 -5.26
CA THR A 500 21.75 -3.98 -5.64
C THR A 500 22.95 -4.56 -4.89
N PRO A 501 23.03 -5.90 -4.72
CA PRO A 501 24.22 -6.57 -4.16
C PRO A 501 25.51 -6.34 -4.96
N ALA A 502 25.38 -6.03 -6.25
CA ALA A 502 26.47 -5.60 -7.12
C ALA A 502 26.99 -4.20 -6.78
N GLY A 503 26.43 -3.56 -5.76
CA GLY A 503 26.82 -2.25 -5.27
C GLY A 503 26.45 -1.13 -6.21
N VAL A 504 25.28 -1.21 -6.82
CA VAL A 504 24.72 -0.16 -7.67
C VAL A 504 23.47 0.41 -7.03
N THR A 505 23.42 1.73 -6.90
CA THR A 505 22.22 2.46 -6.53
C THR A 505 21.49 2.90 -7.80
N ILE A 506 20.22 2.55 -7.90
CA ILE A 506 19.36 2.89 -9.03
C ILE A 506 18.23 3.72 -8.45
N LYS A 507 18.31 5.04 -8.65
CA LYS A 507 17.23 5.95 -8.32
C LYS A 507 16.30 6.01 -9.52
N GLN A 508 15.06 5.61 -9.30
CA GLN A 508 14.03 5.83 -10.32
C GLN A 508 13.67 7.31 -10.34
N PRO A 509 13.44 7.88 -11.53
CA PRO A 509 12.73 9.14 -11.59
C PRO A 509 11.31 8.94 -11.06
N ASP A 510 10.77 10.00 -10.47
CA ASP A 510 9.39 10.14 -10.00
C ASP A 510 8.45 9.32 -10.90
N CYS A 511 7.72 8.38 -10.32
CA CYS A 511 7.06 7.28 -11.04
C CYS A 511 5.93 7.73 -11.97
N GLY A 512 5.76 9.04 -12.17
CA GLY A 512 4.66 9.65 -12.91
C GLY A 512 3.31 9.28 -12.32
N CYS A 513 3.28 8.79 -11.08
CA CYS A 513 2.12 8.24 -10.40
C CYS A 513 1.10 9.32 -9.97
N LYS A 514 1.12 10.50 -10.61
CA LYS A 514 0.17 11.59 -10.35
C LYS A 514 -1.20 11.30 -10.93
#